data_AF-A0A2A5C2F9-F1
#
_entry.id   AF-A0A2A5C2F9-F1
#
_cell.length_a   1.000
_cell.length_b   1.000
_cell.length_c   1.000
_cell.angle_alpha   90.00
_cell.angle_beta   90.00
_cell.angle_gamma   90.00
#
_symmetry.space_group_name_H-M   'P 1'
#
loop_
_entity.id
_entity.type
_entity.pdbx_description
1 polymer ?
#
loop_
_entity_poly.entity_id
_entity_poly.type
_entity_poly.pdbx_seq_one_letter_code
_entity_poly.pdbx_strand_id
1 'polypeptide(L)' 'MDNGPEFISTALAACAEEHDIQPEFIQPVTPTQKASIERFNRTYRDEILNMHVFSTLREAR' A
#
# COMPACT_ATOMS: atom_id res chain seq x y z
N MET A 1 -1.83 -6.61 5.30
CA MET A 1 -2.32 -6.19 3.97
C MET A 1 -3.78 -5.77 4.09
N ASP A 2 -4.22 -4.81 3.27
CA ASP A 2 -5.65 -4.47 3.19
C ASP A 2 -6.43 -5.66 2.59
N ASN A 3 -7.73 -5.71 2.82
CA ASN A 3 -8.60 -6.75 2.26
C ASN A 3 -9.10 -6.40 0.84
N GLY A 4 -8.34 -5.57 0.13
CA GLY A 4 -8.64 -5.21 -1.26
C GLY A 4 -8.53 -6.43 -2.19
N PRO A 5 -9.33 -6.52 -3.25
CA PRO A 5 -9.29 -7.65 -4.19
C PRO A 5 -7.91 -7.83 -4.85
N GLU A 6 -7.14 -6.75 -4.99
CA GLU A 6 -5.74 -6.77 -5.44
C GLU A 6 -4.82 -7.57 -4.50
N PHE A 7 -5.13 -7.61 -3.21
CA PHE A 7 -4.35 -8.31 -2.17
C PHE A 7 -4.87 -9.71 -1.84
N ILE A 8 -6.05 -10.09 -2.35
CA ILE A 8 -6.67 -11.41 -2.13
C ILE A 8 -6.61 -12.27 -3.41
N SER A 9 -5.89 -11.81 -4.45
CA SER A 9 -5.80 -12.54 -5.71
C SER A 9 -5.04 -13.87 -5.57
N THR A 10 -5.49 -14.89 -6.32
CA THR A 10 -4.84 -16.22 -6.35
C THR A 10 -3.39 -16.14 -6.85
N ALA A 11 -3.09 -15.19 -7.75
CA ALA A 11 -1.73 -14.96 -8.22
C ALA A 11 -0.79 -14.46 -7.11
N LEU A 12 -1.29 -13.59 -6.23
CA LEU A 12 -0.52 -13.13 -5.07
C LEU A 12 -0.30 -14.26 -4.06
N ALA A 13 -1.34 -15.07 -3.82
CA ALA A 13 -1.23 -16.24 -2.93
C ALA A 13 -0.17 -17.24 -3.42
N ALA A 14 -0.18 -17.56 -4.72
CA ALA A 14 0.82 -18.44 -5.33
C ALA A 14 2.25 -17.88 -5.20
N CYS A 15 2.42 -16.57 -5.41
CA CYS A 15 3.70 -15.89 -5.23
C CYS A 15 4.18 -15.93 -3.77
N ALA A 16 3.25 -15.72 -2.81
CA ALA A 16 3.58 -15.81 -1.39
C ALA A 16 4.00 -17.22 -0.99
N GLU A 17 3.32 -18.25 -1.48
CA GLU A 17 3.69 -19.66 -1.27
C GLU A 17 5.07 -19.99 -1.86
N GLU A 18 5.36 -19.53 -3.09
CA GLU A 18 6.67 -19.74 -3.73
C GLU A 18 7.83 -19.15 -2.92
N HIS A 19 7.58 -18.04 -2.23
CA HIS A 19 8.57 -17.33 -1.44
C HIS A 19 8.55 -17.65 0.06
N ASP A 20 7.73 -18.62 0.50
CA ASP A 20 7.52 -18.97 1.92
C ASP A 20 7.13 -17.75 2.78
N ILE A 21 6.26 -16.90 2.21
CA ILE A 21 5.72 -15.70 2.84
C ILE A 21 4.30 -16.00 3.29
N GLN A 22 4.01 -15.74 4.56
CA GLN A 22 2.64 -15.80 5.09
C GLN A 22 2.00 -14.41 5.05
N PRO A 23 1.02 -14.15 4.16
CA PRO A 23 0.37 -12.85 4.07
C PRO A 23 -0.57 -12.65 5.27
N GLU A 24 -0.27 -11.65 6.10
CA GLU A 24 -1.15 -11.22 7.18
C GLU A 24 -2.10 -10.10 6.71
N PHE A 25 -3.40 -10.31 6.85
CA PHE A 25 -4.43 -9.32 6.52
C PHE A 25 -4.84 -8.50 7.74
N ILE A 26 -5.14 -7.21 7.52
CA ILE A 26 -5.65 -6.35 8.58
C ILE A 26 -7.06 -6.82 8.97
N GLN A 27 -7.38 -6.68 10.24
CA GLN A 27 -8.73 -6.95 10.70
C GLN A 27 -9.68 -5.86 10.16
N PRO A 28 -10.89 -6.24 9.72
CA PRO A 28 -11.89 -5.27 9.34
C PRO A 28 -12.12 -4.25 10.47
N VAL A 29 -12.22 -2.97 10.13
CA VAL A 29 -12.63 -1.91 11.07
C VAL A 29 -11.61 -1.61 12.18
N THR A 30 -10.32 -1.97 12.03
CA THR A 30 -9.28 -1.57 13.01
C THR A 30 -8.36 -0.48 12.44
N PRO A 31 -8.62 0.83 12.71
CA PRO A 31 -7.83 1.94 12.17
C PRO A 31 -6.35 1.85 12.56
N THR A 32 -6.07 1.35 13.76
CA THR A 32 -4.72 1.29 14.33
C THR A 32 -3.76 0.43 13.51
N GLN A 33 -4.25 -0.61 12.85
CA GLN A 33 -3.41 -1.49 12.01
C GLN A 33 -2.97 -0.85 10.70
N LYS A 34 -3.66 0.22 10.23
CA LYS A 34 -3.31 0.97 9.02
C LYS A 34 -2.62 2.30 9.30
N ALA A 35 -2.62 2.75 10.56
CA ALA A 35 -2.15 4.07 10.99
C ALA A 35 -0.73 4.41 10.52
N SER A 36 0.20 3.45 10.53
CA SER A 36 1.58 3.67 10.07
C SER A 36 1.67 3.98 8.58
N ILE A 37 0.94 3.22 7.76
CA ILE A 37 0.90 3.42 6.30
C ILE A 37 0.15 4.70 5.96
N GLU A 38 -0.95 4.99 6.65
CA GLU A 38 -1.71 6.24 6.48
C GLU A 38 -0.87 7.47 6.84
N ARG A 39 -0.14 7.41 7.96
CA ARG A 39 0.78 8.47 8.37
C ARG A 39 1.88 8.67 7.32
N PHE A 40 2.51 7.59 6.87
CA PHE A 40 3.54 7.65 5.83
C PHE A 40 2.99 8.31 4.55
N ASN A 41 1.84 7.84 4.05
CA ASN A 41 1.23 8.39 2.84
C ASN A 41 0.87 9.88 2.99
N ARG A 42 0.42 10.30 4.17
CA ARG A 42 0.15 11.71 4.46
C ARG A 42 1.44 12.53 4.43
N THR A 43 2.46 12.12 5.18
CA THR A 43 3.76 12.80 5.23
C THR A 43 4.39 12.88 3.85
N TYR A 44 4.43 11.78 3.10
CA TYR A 44 4.99 11.76 1.75
C TYR A 44 4.25 12.70 0.79
N ARG A 45 2.92 12.76 0.89
CA ARG A 45 2.13 13.69 0.09
C ARG A 45 2.43 15.14 0.46
N ASP A 46 2.42 15.47 1.74
CA ASP A 46 2.55 16.85 2.20
C ASP A 46 3.97 17.38 2.04
N GLU A 47 4.99 16.55 2.32
CA GLU A 47 6.39 16.96 2.36
C GLU A 47 7.13 16.74 1.04
N ILE A 48 6.64 15.89 0.14
CA ILE A 48 7.34 15.59 -1.13
C ILE A 48 6.48 15.93 -2.33
N LEU A 49 5.29 15.29 -2.44
CA LEU A 49 4.49 15.40 -3.65
C LEU A 49 3.88 16.79 -3.83
N ASN A 50 3.36 17.40 -2.76
CA ASN A 50 2.74 18.72 -2.82
C ASN A 50 3.74 19.87 -3.07
N MET A 51 5.05 19.62 -2.91
CA MET A 51 6.08 20.60 -3.26
C MET A 51 6.29 20.72 -4.78
N HIS A 52 5.77 19.77 -5.57
CA HIS A 52 6.03 19.68 -7.00
C HIS A 52 4.71 19.60 -7.78
N VAL A 53 4.65 20.28 -8.92
CA VAL A 53 3.55 20.13 -9.88
C VAL A 53 4.03 19.23 -11.01
N PHE A 54 3.40 18.07 -11.14
CA PHE A 54 3.69 17.11 -12.20
C PHE A 54 2.74 17.36 -13.38
N SER A 55 3.29 17.76 -14.52
CA SER A 55 2.53 17.99 -15.76
C SER A 55 2.44 16.73 -16.62
N THR A 56 3.33 15.77 -16.40
CA THR A 56 3.34 14.49 -17.12
C THR A 56 3.55 13.31 -16.18
N LEU A 57 3.04 12.14 -16.58
CA LEU A 57 3.19 10.91 -15.79
C LEU A 57 4.66 10.47 -15.66
N ARG A 58 5.53 10.90 -16.59
CA ARG A 58 6.97 10.66 -16.54
C ARG A 58 7.65 11.44 -15.41
N GLU A 59 7.15 12.63 -15.08
CA GLU A 59 7.70 13.44 -13.98
C GLU A 59 7.35 12.85 -12.60
N ALA A 60 6.27 12.07 -12.52
CA ALA A 60 5.78 11.44 -11.28
C ALA A 60 6.25 9.98 -11.10
N ARG A 61 7.10 9.45 -11.98
CA ARG A 61 7.58 8.06 -11.98
C ARG A 61 8.96 7.90 -11.34
#